data_AF-A0A8D8GVN9-F1
#
_entry.id   AF-A0A8D8GVN9-F1
#
_cell.length_a   1.000
_cell.length_b   1.000
_cell.length_c   1.000
_cell.angle_alpha   90.00
_cell.angle_beta   90.00
_cell.angle_gamma   90.00
#
_symmetry.space_group_name_H-M   'P 1'
#
loop_
_entity.id
_entity.type
_entity.pdbx_description
1 polymer ?
#
loop_
_entity_poly.entity_id
_entity_poly.type
_entity_poly.pdbx_seq_one_letter_code
_entity_poly.pdbx_strand_id
1 'polypeptide(L)'
;KRLKKLSLEDNMITMISREMFSHNRRLAYVNLDGNPLEWLEIASDSLEVLSCAGCNLVQLNSNCFDALPKLQTLDLRSNKISSIDSTTFVNNRNLWRLILDDNNLTAIPEINLT
;
A
#
# COMPACT_ATOMS: atom_id res chain seq x y z
N LYS A 1 10.06 -20.00 -3.26
CA LYS A 1 11.22 -19.10 -2.98
C LYS A 1 11.11 -18.62 -1.52
N ARG A 2 12.24 -18.33 -0.83
CA ARG A 2 12.31 -18.05 0.63
C ARG A 2 12.26 -16.56 1.02
N LEU A 3 11.98 -15.67 0.07
CA LEU A 3 12.11 -14.23 0.28
C LEU A 3 11.09 -13.75 1.32
N LYS A 4 11.56 -13.00 2.33
CA LYS A 4 10.71 -12.42 3.38
C LYS A 4 10.61 -10.91 3.31
N LYS A 5 11.65 -10.26 2.78
CA LYS A 5 11.72 -8.82 2.60
C LYS A 5 12.20 -8.53 1.19
N LEU A 6 11.59 -7.55 0.55
CA LEU A 6 11.98 -7.03 -0.75
C LEU A 6 12.03 -5.51 -0.65
N SER A 7 13.16 -4.90 -1.01
CA SER A 7 13.22 -3.45 -1.23
C SER A 7 13.45 -3.20 -2.72
N LEU A 8 12.66 -2.27 -3.26
CA LEU A 8 12.72 -1.73 -4.61
C LEU A 8 12.75 -0.20 -4.56
N GLU A 9 13.18 0.37 -3.44
CA GLU A 9 13.20 1.83 -3.21
C GLU A 9 14.03 2.57 -4.26
N ASP A 10 13.65 3.82 -4.54
CA ASP A 10 14.34 4.75 -5.44
C ASP A 10 14.62 4.17 -6.83
N ASN A 11 13.58 3.58 -7.43
CA ASN A 11 13.60 3.11 -8.82
C ASN A 11 12.58 3.86 -9.68
N MET A 12 12.50 3.48 -10.95
CA MET A 12 11.56 4.06 -11.92
C MET A 12 10.34 3.14 -12.15
N ILE A 13 9.89 2.43 -11.12
CA ILE A 13 8.74 1.53 -11.24
C ILE A 13 7.48 2.39 -11.34
N THR A 14 6.73 2.18 -12.42
CA THR A 14 5.46 2.90 -12.67
C THR A 14 4.23 2.05 -12.37
N MET A 15 4.38 0.73 -12.28
CA MET A 15 3.26 -0.19 -12.10
C MET A 15 3.61 -1.36 -11.20
N ILE A 16 2.72 -1.61 -10.24
CA ILE A 16 2.65 -2.86 -9.48
C ILE A 16 1.30 -3.50 -9.80
N SER A 17 1.35 -4.74 -10.32
CA SER A 17 0.16 -5.52 -10.65
C SER A 17 -0.20 -6.51 -9.55
N ARG A 18 -1.49 -6.87 -9.49
CA ARG A 18 -2.09 -7.72 -8.46
C ARG A 18 -1.32 -9.02 -8.25
N GLU A 19 -0.86 -9.64 -9.33
CA GLU A 19 -0.24 -10.97 -9.34
C GLU A 19 1.25 -10.97 -8.99
N MET A 20 1.89 -9.79 -8.96
CA MET A 20 3.35 -9.68 -8.86
C MET A 20 3.91 -10.40 -7.61
N PHE A 21 3.20 -10.32 -6.48
CA PHE A 21 3.62 -10.92 -5.22
C PHE A 21 2.71 -12.06 -4.73
N SER A 22 1.64 -12.39 -5.46
CA SER A 22 0.59 -13.32 -5.02
C SER A 22 1.08 -14.75 -4.75
N HIS A 23 2.14 -15.18 -5.45
CA HIS A 23 2.72 -16.52 -5.29
C HIS A 23 3.76 -16.59 -4.15
N ASN A 24 4.17 -15.45 -3.58
CA ASN A 24 5.26 -15.38 -2.61
C ASN A 24 4.74 -15.49 -1.17
N ARG A 25 4.34 -16.69 -0.76
CA ARG A 25 3.69 -17.00 0.54
C ARG A 25 4.52 -16.71 1.81
N ARG A 26 5.71 -16.12 1.68
CA ARG A 26 6.59 -15.78 2.79
C ARG A 26 7.03 -14.32 2.78
N LEU A 27 6.68 -13.55 1.76
CA LEU A 27 7.05 -12.16 1.64
C LEU A 27 6.20 -11.35 2.61
N ALA A 28 6.84 -10.83 3.66
CA ALA A 28 6.20 -10.12 4.77
C ALA A 28 6.44 -8.61 4.72
N TYR A 29 7.48 -8.16 4.01
CA TYR A 29 7.84 -6.75 3.90
C TYR A 29 8.16 -6.39 2.46
N VAL A 30 7.56 -5.32 1.97
CA VAL A 30 7.84 -4.72 0.65
C VAL A 30 8.06 -3.21 0.83
N ASN A 31 9.21 -2.72 0.36
CA ASN A 31 9.50 -1.30 0.22
C ASN A 31 9.45 -0.89 -1.26
N LEU A 32 8.57 0.05 -1.61
CA LEU A 32 8.42 0.66 -2.94
C LEU A 32 8.70 2.16 -2.92
N ASP A 33 9.25 2.71 -1.83
CA ASP A 33 9.44 4.15 -1.65
C ASP A 33 10.18 4.78 -2.83
N GLY A 34 9.84 6.03 -3.15
CA GLY A 34 10.53 6.81 -4.19
C GLY A 34 10.28 6.34 -5.63
N ASN A 35 9.31 5.46 -5.88
CA ASN A 35 8.94 5.02 -7.23
C ASN A 35 7.77 5.82 -7.81
N PRO A 36 7.80 6.26 -9.07
CA PRO A 36 6.71 7.04 -9.68
C PRO A 36 5.51 6.15 -10.07
N LEU A 37 4.81 5.57 -9.09
CA LEU A 37 3.70 4.64 -9.31
C LEU A 37 2.49 5.36 -9.94
N GLU A 38 2.19 5.01 -11.17
CA GLU A 38 0.96 5.38 -11.89
C GLU A 38 -0.17 4.40 -11.57
N TRP A 39 0.17 3.12 -11.30
CA TRP A 39 -0.78 2.08 -10.97
C TRP A 39 -0.30 1.21 -9.80
N LEU A 40 -1.17 1.02 -8.81
CA LEU A 40 -0.92 0.18 -7.64
C LEU A 40 -2.13 -0.69 -7.35
N GLU A 41 -1.99 -1.98 -7.62
CA GLU A 41 -2.91 -3.03 -7.21
C GLU A 41 -2.08 -4.23 -6.77
N ILE A 42 -2.25 -4.70 -5.53
CA ILE A 42 -1.36 -5.70 -4.95
C ILE A 42 -2.15 -6.77 -4.20
N ALA A 43 -1.88 -8.04 -4.51
CA ALA A 43 -2.37 -9.18 -3.74
C ALA A 43 -1.22 -9.93 -3.07
N SER A 44 -1.38 -10.23 -1.79
CA SER A 44 -0.46 -11.06 -1.01
C SER A 44 -1.10 -11.57 0.27
N ASP A 45 -1.09 -12.89 0.46
CA ASP A 45 -1.60 -13.55 1.67
C ASP A 45 -0.62 -13.49 2.85
N SER A 46 0.61 -12.99 2.63
CA SER A 46 1.67 -12.95 3.64
C SER A 46 2.23 -11.58 3.95
N LEU A 47 1.86 -10.53 3.19
CA LEU A 47 2.42 -9.21 3.38
C LEU A 47 1.89 -8.57 4.66
N GLU A 48 2.80 -8.14 5.53
CA GLU A 48 2.50 -7.51 6.82
C GLU A 48 2.84 -6.01 6.78
N VAL A 49 3.86 -5.63 6.00
CA VAL A 49 4.33 -4.25 5.89
C VAL A 49 4.49 -3.87 4.41
N LEU A 50 3.85 -2.77 4.03
CA LEU A 50 4.00 -2.14 2.73
C LEU A 50 4.39 -0.67 2.92
N SER A 51 5.46 -0.25 2.25
CA SER A 51 5.87 1.15 2.17
C SER A 51 5.79 1.60 0.71
N CYS A 52 5.06 2.69 0.47
CA CYS A 52 4.94 3.37 -0.81
C CYS A 52 5.08 4.89 -0.60
N ALA A 53 6.04 5.31 0.21
CA ALA A 53 6.31 6.71 0.50
C ALA A 53 6.88 7.41 -0.74
N GLY A 54 6.44 8.63 -1.03
CA GLY A 54 6.99 9.37 -2.18
C GLY A 54 6.62 8.78 -3.54
N CYS A 55 5.53 8.02 -3.64
CA CYS A 55 5.17 7.28 -4.85
C CYS A 55 4.25 8.00 -5.85
N ASN A 56 4.04 9.32 -5.68
CA ASN A 56 3.13 10.14 -6.50
C ASN A 56 1.65 9.71 -6.50
N LEU A 57 1.20 8.91 -5.53
CA LEU A 57 -0.19 8.47 -5.44
C LEU A 57 -1.11 9.67 -5.20
N VAL A 58 -2.20 9.78 -5.98
CA VAL A 58 -3.14 10.92 -5.92
C VAL A 58 -4.46 10.56 -5.25
N GLN A 59 -4.90 9.31 -5.41
CA GLN A 59 -6.13 8.78 -4.85
C GLN A 59 -5.95 7.32 -4.49
N LEU A 60 -6.64 6.87 -3.44
CA LEU A 60 -6.73 5.46 -3.08
C LEU A 60 -8.14 4.97 -3.37
N ASN A 61 -8.25 3.93 -4.19
CA ASN A 61 -9.52 3.27 -4.48
C ASN A 61 -9.68 1.99 -3.64
N SER A 62 -10.83 1.34 -3.76
CA SER A 62 -11.16 0.12 -3.02
C SER A 62 -10.28 -1.08 -3.36
N ASN A 63 -9.64 -1.10 -4.53
CA ASN A 63 -8.90 -2.26 -5.04
C ASN A 63 -7.40 -2.22 -4.70
N CYS A 64 -6.85 -1.09 -4.26
CA CYS A 64 -5.41 -0.95 -4.04
C CYS A 64 -4.85 -1.96 -3.03
N PHE A 65 -5.60 -2.23 -1.95
CA PHE A 65 -5.13 -3.03 -0.81
C PHE A 65 -6.12 -4.14 -0.38
N ASP A 66 -7.18 -4.38 -1.17
CA ASP A 66 -8.27 -5.31 -0.84
C ASP A 66 -7.80 -6.74 -0.59
N ALA A 67 -6.71 -7.14 -1.24
CA ALA A 67 -6.13 -8.48 -1.19
C ALA A 67 -4.86 -8.56 -0.31
N LEU A 68 -4.80 -7.74 0.74
CA LEU A 68 -3.75 -7.77 1.75
C LEU A 68 -4.31 -8.08 3.17
N PRO A 69 -4.84 -9.29 3.42
CA PRO A 69 -5.54 -9.62 4.66
C PRO A 69 -4.64 -9.61 5.90
N LYS A 70 -3.31 -9.70 5.73
CA LYS A 70 -2.32 -9.68 6.82
C LYS A 70 -1.63 -8.33 7.01
N LEU A 71 -2.01 -7.30 6.23
CA LEU A 71 -1.39 -5.99 6.33
C LEU A 71 -1.56 -5.42 7.73
N GLN A 72 -0.45 -4.97 8.32
CA GLN A 72 -0.36 -4.43 9.67
C GLN A 72 0.12 -2.99 9.67
N THR A 73 1.07 -2.68 8.79
CA THR A 73 1.63 -1.33 8.62
C THR A 73 1.59 -0.95 7.15
N LEU A 74 1.00 0.22 6.88
CA LEU A 74 0.97 0.85 5.57
C LEU A 74 1.54 2.26 5.67
N ASP A 75 2.61 2.51 4.93
CA ASP A 75 3.24 3.83 4.83
C ASP A 75 2.97 4.46 3.46
N LEU A 76 2.22 5.56 3.48
CA LEU A 76 1.84 6.33 2.30
C LEU A 76 2.27 7.80 2.44
N ARG A 77 3.24 8.09 3.30
CA ARG A 77 3.70 9.46 3.51
C ARG A 77 4.24 10.09 2.23
N SER A 78 4.26 11.42 2.18
CA SER A 78 4.89 12.18 1.08
C SER A 78 4.33 11.82 -0.31
N ASN A 79 3.05 11.46 -0.38
CA ASN A 79 2.32 11.28 -1.63
C ASN A 79 1.50 12.53 -1.95
N LYS A 80 0.58 12.45 -2.92
CA LYS A 80 -0.30 13.54 -3.34
C LYS A 80 -1.77 13.19 -3.06
N ILE A 81 -2.02 12.32 -2.08
CA ILE A 81 -3.35 11.74 -1.83
C ILE A 81 -4.29 12.85 -1.37
N SER A 82 -5.34 13.11 -2.16
CA SER A 82 -6.38 14.10 -1.81
C SER A 82 -7.70 13.46 -1.38
N SER A 83 -7.90 12.17 -1.68
CA SER A 83 -9.10 11.42 -1.32
C SER A 83 -8.80 9.93 -1.14
N ILE A 84 -9.53 9.30 -0.22
CA ILE A 84 -9.48 7.87 0.09
C ILE A 84 -10.92 7.37 0.08
N ASP A 85 -11.19 6.29 -0.67
CA ASP A 85 -12.50 5.65 -0.67
C ASP A 85 -12.81 5.03 0.71
N SER A 86 -14.06 5.14 1.18
CA SER A 86 -14.45 4.64 2.51
C SER A 86 -14.28 3.14 2.68
N THR A 87 -14.19 2.41 1.56
CA THR A 87 -14.00 0.96 1.50
C THR A 87 -12.55 0.52 1.24
N THR A 88 -11.61 1.45 1.05
CA THR A 88 -10.18 1.14 0.76
C THR A 88 -9.56 0.17 1.76
N PHE A 89 -9.95 0.20 3.03
CA PHE A 89 -9.34 -0.62 4.09
C PHE A 89 -10.25 -1.72 4.66
N VAL A 90 -11.42 -1.99 4.07
CA VAL A 90 -12.44 -2.91 4.62
C VAL A 90 -11.93 -4.34 4.86
N ASN A 91 -10.94 -4.78 4.08
CA ASN A 91 -10.35 -6.12 4.17
C ASN A 91 -9.03 -6.15 4.97
N ASN A 92 -8.49 -4.99 5.37
CA ASN A 92 -7.22 -4.90 6.09
C ASN A 92 -7.42 -4.90 7.61
N ARG A 93 -8.14 -5.90 8.13
CA ARG A 93 -8.55 -6.00 9.55
C ARG A 93 -7.40 -6.04 10.57
N ASN A 94 -6.18 -6.30 10.11
CA ASN A 94 -4.99 -6.33 10.94
C ASN A 94 -4.21 -5.00 10.92
N LEU A 95 -4.66 -4.01 10.14
CA LEU A 95 -4.00 -2.72 9.98
C LEU A 95 -4.12 -1.92 11.27
N TRP A 96 -3.01 -1.73 11.97
CA TRP A 96 -2.95 -0.94 13.20
C TRP A 96 -2.09 0.32 13.05
N ARG A 97 -1.33 0.43 11.96
CA ARG A 97 -0.50 1.59 11.64
C ARG A 97 -0.72 2.03 10.20
N LEU A 98 -1.31 3.20 10.04
CA LEU A 98 -1.47 3.88 8.76
C LEU A 98 -0.77 5.24 8.85
N ILE A 99 0.16 5.51 7.94
CA ILE A 99 0.95 6.74 7.89
C ILE A 99 0.55 7.50 6.62
N LEU A 100 0.05 8.72 6.80
CA LEU A 100 -0.49 9.58 5.73
C LEU A 100 0.09 11.00 5.77
N ASP A 101 1.14 11.25 6.56
CA ASP A 101 1.80 12.55 6.64
C ASP A 101 2.25 13.05 5.26
N ASP A 102 2.37 14.37 5.09
CA ASP A 102 2.79 14.99 3.82
C ASP A 102 1.96 14.55 2.61
N ASN A 103 0.63 14.56 2.74
CA ASN A 103 -0.34 14.36 1.65
C ASN A 103 -1.22 15.61 1.44
N ASN A 104 -2.14 15.55 0.47
CA ASN A 104 -3.05 16.64 0.11
C ASN A 104 -4.46 16.47 0.71
N LEU A 105 -4.58 15.77 1.84
CA LEU A 105 -5.86 15.56 2.53
C LEU A 105 -6.32 16.87 3.18
N THR A 106 -7.54 17.30 2.86
CA THR A 106 -8.14 18.53 3.41
C THR A 106 -9.09 18.27 4.58
N ALA A 107 -9.42 17.01 4.83
CA ALA A 107 -10.28 16.56 5.92
C ALA A 107 -9.83 15.17 6.39
N ILE A 108 -10.30 14.77 7.57
CA ILE A 108 -10.13 13.40 8.06
C ILE A 108 -11.01 12.48 7.19
N PRO A 109 -10.45 11.46 6.54
CA PRO A 109 -11.21 10.59 5.65
C PRO A 109 -12.17 9.69 6.46
N GLU A 110 -13.40 9.51 5.97
CA GLU A 110 -14.37 8.56 6.51
C GLU A 110 -13.99 7.14 6.11
N ILE A 111 -12.95 6.59 6.73
CA ILE A 111 -12.47 5.23 6.47
C ILE A 111 -13.00 4.24 7.51
N ASN A 112 -13.50 3.12 7.03
CA ASN A 112 -13.94 2.05 7.90
C ASN A 112 -12.74 1.19 8.36
N LEU A 113 -12.33 1.35 9.62
CA LEU A 113 -11.21 0.64 10.25
C LEU A 113 -11.66 -0.45 11.25
N THR A 114 -12.94 -0.88 11.21
CA THR A 114 -13.49 -1.90 12.14
C THR A 114 -13.51 -3.31 11.60
#